data_AF-A0A921YUD6-F1
#
_entry.id   AF-A0A921YUD6-F1
#
_cell.length_a   1.000
_cell.length_b   1.000
_cell.length_c   1.000
_cell.angle_alpha   90.00
_cell.angle_beta   90.00
_cell.angle_gamma   90.00
#
_symmetry.space_group_name_H-M   'P 1'
#
loop_
_entity.id
_entity.type
_entity.pdbx_description
1 polymer ?
#
loop_
_entity_poly.entity_id
_entity_poly.type
_entity_poly.pdbx_seq_one_letter_code
_entity_poly.pdbx_strand_id
1 'polypeptide(L)'
;MNSLFPVNHKTIFVLDHTPYFGISSENPIDFDVSKSRGPGYVPLPPICKSLWTCSVEAAVEYCRIVWDLFPEGKLVRFVVSDSAAHILNTWATTQQNLTHILNGLCLVGPVRRGAGGDVVGLCAAIEALGEASPTQTSMPNTDRHYQNRGRIICITSARDDDSIRSLAEIALNTLIQQNKKASLVPPATSTEPTTSTPAAQPLVVHYCHLVIINVTPEKAETRVNNQQLTDMGGGIMGVEVIVSRASNLANLLGRLVLPHYRLATTTVTGIPMKEEQNASSSANYDVEIIHSAEAHAGLRAGQTPAEAAESVVLRWWTPRGAEGGAGGCGGALWRVTPADVASRPSACLVNFLLNGRSVTLEVPRKGGGRSASHVLAAQGGELWIGALGGRAPCDDPPALSDGAGGRVTDYRIKEFGALMQQNKLFPLRGTGANTRARTKLQRLTTYWPLTISSTLIFNLGSVMDPLTRLVVQESLTDEEVDQCRSVLLSLLGMESRHEFPSAQLPSNMRGKSGRREEQWRQVWSELEALVRAHSNSAAHRTLLRVLLECRAHNNHGSDNVSRCTRVKSYKVPTFLELIITPFAQRQRHLLKKSVVKFKYNMTKLRG
;
A
#
# COMPACT_ATOMS: atom_id res chain seq x y z
N MET A 1 16.96 -16.03 1.64
CA MET A 1 17.12 -14.59 1.30
C MET A 1 16.15 -14.28 0.17
N ASN A 2 15.22 -13.33 0.33
CA ASN A 2 14.37 -12.89 -0.78
C ASN A 2 15.25 -12.14 -1.79
N SER A 3 15.42 -12.66 -3.01
CA SER A 3 16.18 -11.95 -4.05
C SER A 3 15.42 -10.69 -4.47
N LEU A 4 16.12 -9.58 -4.68
CA LEU A 4 15.54 -8.29 -5.08
C LEU A 4 14.65 -8.41 -6.33
N PHE A 5 15.07 -9.23 -7.30
CA PHE A 5 14.31 -9.55 -8.51
C PHE A 5 14.07 -11.07 -8.58
N PRO A 6 12.99 -11.57 -7.97
CA PRO A 6 12.61 -12.98 -8.07
C PRO A 6 12.16 -13.35 -9.49
N VAL A 7 11.98 -14.65 -9.75
CA VAL A 7 11.55 -15.20 -11.06
C VAL A 7 10.25 -14.56 -11.58
N ASN A 8 9.36 -14.12 -10.69
CA ASN A 8 8.11 -13.46 -11.06
C ASN A 8 8.22 -11.94 -11.24
N HIS A 9 9.43 -11.38 -11.24
CA HIS A 9 9.65 -9.97 -11.59
C HIS A 9 9.35 -9.72 -13.07
N LYS A 10 9.77 -10.63 -13.95
CA LYS A 10 9.53 -10.61 -15.40
C LYS A 10 8.84 -11.89 -15.82
N THR A 11 7.63 -11.78 -16.35
CA THR A 11 6.91 -12.88 -16.99
C THR A 11 6.69 -12.56 -18.45
N ILE A 12 6.90 -13.52 -19.36
CA ILE A 12 6.66 -13.34 -20.79
C ILE A 12 5.70 -14.44 -21.25
N PHE A 13 4.59 -14.05 -21.86
CA PHE A 13 3.74 -14.96 -22.61
C PHE A 13 4.24 -15.05 -24.05
N VAL A 14 4.47 -16.27 -24.52
CA VAL A 14 4.67 -16.58 -25.94
C VAL A 14 3.40 -17.28 -26.41
N LEU A 15 2.65 -16.65 -27.30
CA LEU A 15 1.39 -17.18 -27.82
C LEU A 15 1.58 -17.60 -29.28
N ASP A 16 1.32 -18.87 -29.56
CA ASP A 16 1.32 -19.42 -30.91
C ASP A 16 0.13 -18.87 -31.72
N HIS A 17 0.44 -18.25 -32.87
CA HIS A 17 -0.52 -17.70 -33.85
C HIS A 17 -0.42 -18.39 -35.21
N THR A 18 0.10 -19.62 -35.24
CA THR A 18 0.11 -20.47 -36.43
C THR A 18 -1.30 -20.89 -36.83
N PRO A 19 -1.52 -21.36 -38.09
CA PRO A 19 -2.83 -21.83 -38.54
C PRO A 19 -3.48 -22.88 -37.64
N TYR A 20 -2.67 -23.69 -36.97
CA TYR A 20 -3.18 -24.71 -36.05
C TYR A 20 -3.97 -24.07 -34.90
N PHE A 21 -3.53 -22.91 -34.39
CA PHE A 21 -4.27 -22.21 -33.34
C PHE A 21 -5.57 -21.54 -33.83
N GLY A 22 -5.79 -21.47 -35.15
CA GLY A 22 -7.04 -21.01 -35.75
C GLY A 22 -8.16 -22.06 -35.75
N ILE A 23 -7.87 -23.32 -35.40
CA ILE A 23 -8.90 -24.38 -35.36
C ILE A 23 -9.81 -24.25 -34.15
N SER A 24 -10.97 -24.91 -34.22
CA SER A 24 -11.94 -24.99 -33.13
C SER A 24 -11.36 -25.69 -31.90
N SER A 25 -11.71 -25.20 -30.70
CA SER A 25 -11.46 -25.88 -29.43
C SER A 25 -12.33 -27.14 -29.25
N GLU A 26 -13.37 -27.28 -30.08
CA GLU A 26 -14.40 -28.33 -29.99
C GLU A 26 -15.17 -28.34 -28.66
N ASN A 27 -15.18 -27.21 -27.96
CA ASN A 27 -15.97 -26.99 -26.76
C ASN A 27 -17.14 -26.05 -27.07
N PRO A 28 -18.36 -26.58 -27.30
CA PRO A 28 -19.52 -25.77 -27.70
C PRO A 28 -19.96 -24.82 -26.58
N ILE A 29 -20.29 -23.59 -26.97
CA ILE A 29 -20.81 -22.55 -26.10
C ILE A 29 -22.22 -22.20 -26.58
N ASP A 30 -23.19 -22.49 -25.71
CA ASP A 30 -24.57 -22.07 -25.90
C ASP A 30 -24.70 -20.60 -25.49
N PHE A 31 -25.08 -19.76 -26.46
CA PHE A 31 -25.30 -18.33 -26.25
C PHE A 31 -26.76 -17.92 -26.51
N ASP A 32 -27.61 -18.89 -26.86
CA ASP A 32 -29.03 -18.71 -27.06
C ASP A 32 -29.79 -18.80 -25.73
N VAL A 33 -29.91 -17.67 -25.03
CA VAL A 33 -30.37 -17.60 -23.62
C VAL A 33 -31.89 -17.35 -23.47
N SER A 34 -32.68 -17.36 -24.55
CA SER A 34 -34.12 -17.04 -24.46
C SER A 34 -34.96 -18.18 -23.87
N LYS A 35 -35.55 -17.94 -22.68
CA LYS A 35 -36.40 -18.88 -21.93
C LYS A 35 -37.88 -18.90 -22.34
N SER A 36 -38.36 -17.96 -23.17
CA SER A 36 -39.76 -17.91 -23.62
C SER A 36 -39.83 -18.27 -25.10
N ARG A 37 -40.25 -19.50 -25.41
CA ARG A 37 -40.36 -19.98 -26.79
C ARG A 37 -41.82 -20.30 -27.10
N GLY A 38 -42.40 -19.53 -28.00
CA GLY A 38 -43.67 -19.86 -28.65
C GLY A 38 -43.48 -20.97 -29.69
N PRO A 39 -44.57 -21.46 -30.29
CA PRO A 39 -44.50 -22.45 -31.38
C PRO A 39 -43.70 -21.89 -32.57
N GLY A 40 -42.73 -22.65 -33.09
CA GLY A 40 -41.93 -22.29 -34.27
C GLY A 40 -40.54 -21.73 -34.00
N TYR A 41 -40.08 -21.71 -32.75
CA TYR A 41 -38.73 -21.23 -32.40
C TYR A 41 -37.64 -22.24 -32.83
N VAL A 42 -36.62 -21.77 -33.56
CA VAL A 42 -35.43 -22.54 -33.96
C VAL A 42 -34.21 -22.06 -33.16
N PRO A 43 -33.56 -22.91 -32.35
CA PRO A 43 -32.37 -22.54 -31.60
C PRO A 43 -31.19 -22.22 -32.51
N LEU A 44 -30.40 -21.22 -32.11
CA LEU A 44 -29.13 -20.94 -32.77
C LEU A 44 -28.13 -22.07 -32.46
N PRO A 45 -27.35 -22.52 -33.45
CA PRO A 45 -26.34 -23.54 -33.21
C PRO A 45 -25.25 -23.01 -32.27
N PRO A 46 -24.71 -23.84 -31.36
CA PRO A 46 -23.63 -23.44 -30.50
C PRO A 46 -22.38 -23.08 -31.30
N ILE A 47 -21.58 -22.16 -30.77
CA ILE A 47 -20.31 -21.75 -31.36
C ILE A 47 -19.16 -22.30 -30.54
N CYS A 48 -18.01 -22.54 -31.16
CA CYS A 48 -16.79 -22.90 -30.46
C CYS A 48 -15.77 -21.77 -30.59
N LYS A 49 -15.02 -21.53 -29.53
CA LYS A 49 -13.83 -20.66 -29.58
C LYS A 49 -12.72 -21.36 -30.36
N SER A 50 -11.81 -20.58 -30.94
CA SER A 50 -10.56 -21.13 -31.48
C SER A 50 -9.57 -21.43 -30.35
N LEU A 51 -8.54 -22.25 -30.61
CA LEU A 51 -7.45 -22.42 -29.64
C LEU A 51 -6.78 -21.08 -29.31
N TRP A 52 -6.55 -20.24 -30.33
CA TRP A 52 -6.04 -18.87 -30.17
C TRP A 52 -6.88 -18.04 -29.19
N THR A 53 -8.20 -18.03 -29.38
CA THR A 53 -9.12 -17.30 -28.50
C THR A 53 -9.02 -17.80 -27.05
N CYS A 54 -9.01 -19.12 -26.85
CA CYS A 54 -8.85 -19.70 -25.51
C CYS A 54 -7.50 -19.33 -24.86
N SER A 55 -6.41 -19.31 -25.64
CA SER A 55 -5.07 -18.91 -25.17
C SER A 55 -5.00 -17.44 -24.77
N VAL A 56 -5.58 -16.56 -25.59
CA VAL A 56 -5.65 -15.14 -25.29
C VAL A 56 -6.47 -14.87 -24.03
N GLU A 57 -7.67 -15.44 -23.92
CA GLU A 57 -8.53 -15.27 -22.74
C GLU A 57 -7.82 -15.73 -21.45
N ALA A 58 -7.18 -16.90 -21.50
CA ALA A 58 -6.46 -17.44 -20.34
C ALA A 58 -5.27 -16.56 -19.93
N ALA A 59 -4.48 -16.08 -20.89
CA ALA A 59 -3.33 -15.21 -20.62
C ALA A 59 -3.77 -13.82 -20.10
N VAL A 60 -4.88 -13.28 -20.62
CA VAL A 60 -5.45 -12.01 -20.16
C VAL A 60 -5.97 -12.14 -18.72
N GLU A 61 -6.68 -13.22 -18.38
CA GLU A 61 -7.17 -13.44 -17.02
C GLU A 61 -6.02 -13.61 -16.01
N TYR A 62 -4.96 -14.31 -16.41
CA TYR A 62 -3.72 -14.37 -15.63
C TYR A 62 -3.17 -12.97 -15.32
N CYS A 63 -3.12 -12.09 -16.32
CA CYS A 63 -2.61 -10.73 -16.16
C CYS A 63 -3.51 -9.86 -15.31
N ARG A 64 -4.84 -10.02 -15.41
CA ARG A 64 -5.81 -9.34 -14.56
C ARG A 64 -5.52 -9.62 -13.08
N ILE A 65 -5.38 -10.89 -12.72
CA ILE A 65 -5.04 -11.29 -11.33
C ILE A 65 -3.71 -10.67 -10.88
N VAL A 66 -2.69 -10.69 -11.74
CA VAL A 66 -1.37 -10.12 -11.42
C VAL A 66 -1.45 -8.61 -11.19
N TRP A 67 -2.11 -7.86 -12.07
CA TRP A 67 -2.13 -6.40 -12.00
C TRP A 67 -3.08 -5.86 -10.94
N ASP A 68 -4.16 -6.59 -10.59
CA ASP A 68 -5.01 -6.24 -9.45
C ASP A 68 -4.25 -6.37 -8.12
N LEU A 69 -3.37 -7.37 -8.00
CA LEU A 69 -2.63 -7.65 -6.77
C LEU A 69 -1.29 -6.90 -6.68
N PHE A 70 -0.67 -6.65 -7.83
CA PHE A 70 0.66 -6.04 -7.95
C PHE A 70 0.63 -4.90 -8.97
N PRO A 71 0.14 -3.70 -8.58
CA PRO A 71 0.13 -2.53 -9.47
C PRO A 71 1.54 -2.07 -9.86
N GLU A 72 2.57 -2.46 -9.10
CA GLU A 72 3.97 -2.16 -9.37
C GLU A 72 4.87 -3.39 -9.12
N GLY A 73 6.04 -3.39 -9.76
CA GLY A 73 7.13 -4.33 -9.48
C GLY A 73 7.01 -5.72 -10.11
N LYS A 74 5.84 -6.10 -10.65
CA LYS A 74 5.60 -7.33 -11.41
C LYS A 74 5.24 -6.99 -12.84
N LEU A 75 6.08 -7.42 -13.78
CA LEU A 75 5.97 -7.03 -15.18
C LEU A 75 5.62 -8.24 -16.05
N VAL A 76 4.73 -8.02 -17.02
CA VAL A 76 4.30 -9.04 -17.98
C VAL A 76 4.49 -8.53 -19.40
N ARG A 77 5.05 -9.36 -20.27
CA ARG A 77 5.25 -9.06 -21.69
C ARG A 77 4.53 -10.10 -22.55
N PHE A 78 3.99 -9.67 -23.69
CA PHE A 78 3.37 -10.55 -24.68
C PHE A 78 4.19 -10.58 -25.95
N VAL A 79 4.49 -11.79 -26.41
CA VAL A 79 5.07 -12.09 -27.71
C VAL A 79 4.11 -13.02 -28.44
N VAL A 80 3.63 -12.61 -29.60
CA VAL A 80 2.84 -13.45 -30.49
C VAL A 80 3.77 -14.01 -31.56
N SER A 81 3.71 -15.32 -31.80
CA SER A 81 4.62 -16.02 -32.71
C SER A 81 3.87 -16.60 -33.90
N ASP A 82 4.23 -16.18 -35.10
CA ASP A 82 3.80 -16.77 -36.37
C ASP A 82 5.01 -17.09 -37.27
N SER A 83 5.04 -16.59 -38.50
CA SER A 83 6.26 -16.46 -39.31
C SER A 83 7.35 -15.57 -38.68
N ALA A 84 6.97 -14.68 -37.76
CA ALA A 84 7.81 -13.74 -37.05
C ALA A 84 7.38 -13.60 -35.58
N ALA A 85 8.21 -12.93 -34.78
CA ALA A 85 7.87 -12.57 -33.41
C ALA A 85 7.30 -11.14 -33.36
N HIS A 86 6.08 -11.01 -32.81
CA HIS A 86 5.41 -9.72 -32.62
C HIS A 86 5.33 -9.40 -31.13
N ILE A 87 6.13 -8.43 -30.69
CA ILE A 87 6.17 -7.99 -29.30
C ILE A 87 5.11 -6.91 -29.07
N LEU A 88 4.10 -7.18 -28.24
CA LEU A 88 2.94 -6.29 -28.06
C LEU A 88 3.19 -5.15 -27.05
N ASN A 89 4.11 -5.36 -26.12
CA ASN A 89 4.48 -4.39 -25.09
C ASN A 89 5.93 -4.58 -24.63
N THR A 90 6.41 -3.67 -23.80
CA THR A 90 7.77 -3.62 -23.24
C THR A 90 7.73 -3.70 -21.71
N TRP A 91 8.88 -3.58 -21.04
CA TRP A 91 8.96 -3.47 -19.58
C TRP A 91 8.50 -2.12 -19.01
N ALA A 92 8.06 -1.17 -19.85
CA ALA A 92 7.56 0.12 -19.40
C ALA A 92 6.28 -0.02 -18.54
N THR A 93 6.26 0.64 -17.38
CA THR A 93 5.14 0.61 -16.43
C THR A 93 3.82 1.09 -17.05
N THR A 94 3.88 2.07 -17.95
CA THR A 94 2.70 2.60 -18.66
C THR A 94 2.03 1.58 -19.58
N GLN A 95 2.73 0.51 -19.96
CA GLN A 95 2.21 -0.56 -20.80
C GLN A 95 1.78 -1.81 -20.01
N GLN A 96 1.85 -1.77 -18.67
CA GLN A 96 1.45 -2.87 -17.77
C GLN A 96 -0.03 -2.78 -17.41
N ASN A 97 -0.91 -2.86 -18.41
CA ASN A 97 -2.36 -2.82 -18.21
C ASN A 97 -3.10 -3.57 -19.32
N LEU A 98 -4.31 -4.04 -19.00
CA LEU A 98 -5.13 -4.85 -19.92
C LEU A 98 -5.52 -4.06 -21.18
N THR A 99 -5.80 -2.76 -21.07
CA THR A 99 -6.18 -1.93 -22.22
C THR A 99 -5.09 -1.93 -23.29
N HIS A 100 -3.82 -1.75 -22.91
CA HIS A 100 -2.70 -1.78 -23.84
C HIS A 100 -2.56 -3.16 -24.53
N ILE A 101 -2.62 -4.24 -23.74
CA ILE A 101 -2.49 -5.60 -24.27
C ILE A 101 -3.66 -5.97 -25.18
N LEU A 102 -4.90 -5.68 -24.77
CA LEU A 102 -6.09 -5.98 -25.56
C LEU A 102 -6.08 -5.21 -26.88
N ASN A 103 -5.67 -3.93 -26.89
CA ASN A 103 -5.51 -3.18 -28.12
C ASN A 103 -4.46 -3.82 -29.05
N GLY A 104 -3.32 -4.26 -28.50
CA GLY A 104 -2.29 -4.98 -29.28
C GLY A 104 -2.82 -6.29 -29.87
N LEU A 105 -3.54 -7.08 -29.08
CA LEU A 105 -4.15 -8.34 -29.54
C LEU A 105 -5.25 -8.13 -30.58
N CYS A 106 -6.02 -7.04 -30.47
CA CYS A 106 -7.00 -6.66 -31.50
C CYS A 106 -6.33 -6.32 -32.83
N LEU A 107 -5.14 -5.70 -32.82
CA LEU A 107 -4.37 -5.40 -34.04
C LEU A 107 -3.81 -6.66 -34.70
N VAL A 108 -3.38 -7.65 -33.89
CA VAL A 108 -2.98 -8.98 -34.38
C VAL A 108 -4.16 -9.69 -35.02
N GLY A 109 -5.33 -9.66 -34.36
CA GLY A 109 -6.56 -10.26 -34.85
C GLY A 109 -6.57 -11.81 -34.80
N PRO A 110 -7.58 -12.44 -35.41
CA PRO A 110 -7.66 -13.90 -35.47
C PRO A 110 -6.57 -14.47 -36.38
N VAL A 111 -6.22 -15.74 -36.14
CA VAL A 111 -5.25 -16.48 -36.96
C VAL A 111 -5.66 -16.47 -38.43
N ARG A 112 -4.72 -16.09 -39.30
CA ARG A 112 -4.89 -16.11 -40.76
C ARG A 112 -4.11 -17.29 -41.36
N ARG A 113 -4.46 -17.68 -42.59
CA ARG A 113 -3.72 -18.73 -43.32
C ARG A 113 -2.31 -18.22 -43.64
N GLY A 114 -1.27 -18.88 -43.13
CA GLY A 114 0.14 -18.58 -43.35
C GLY A 114 1.05 -19.67 -42.76
N ALA A 115 2.34 -19.70 -43.06
CA ALA A 115 3.28 -20.59 -42.39
C ALA A 115 3.86 -19.90 -41.14
N GLY A 116 4.11 -20.63 -40.06
CA GLY A 116 4.69 -20.08 -38.84
C GLY A 116 5.03 -21.15 -37.81
N GLY A 117 5.72 -20.76 -36.74
CA GLY A 117 6.04 -21.61 -35.59
C GLY A 117 6.29 -20.78 -34.33
N ASP A 118 6.33 -21.45 -33.18
CA ASP A 118 6.55 -20.84 -31.86
C ASP A 118 8.03 -20.50 -31.57
N VAL A 119 8.96 -21.10 -32.32
CA VAL A 119 10.41 -20.96 -32.14
C VAL A 119 10.88 -19.49 -32.21
N VAL A 120 10.40 -18.71 -33.18
CA VAL A 120 10.86 -17.32 -33.38
C VAL A 120 10.42 -16.44 -32.21
N GLY A 121 9.17 -16.60 -31.75
CA GLY A 121 8.64 -15.92 -30.57
C GLY A 121 9.35 -16.33 -29.28
N LEU A 122 9.71 -17.61 -29.14
CA LEU A 122 10.47 -18.09 -27.99
C LEU A 122 11.88 -17.48 -27.94
N CYS A 123 12.57 -17.38 -29.07
CA CYS A 123 13.85 -16.69 -29.15
C CYS A 123 13.71 -15.20 -28.77
N ALA A 124 12.71 -14.50 -29.30
CA ALA A 124 12.45 -13.10 -28.98
C ALA A 124 12.10 -12.90 -27.49
N ALA A 125 11.39 -13.85 -26.87
CA ALA A 125 11.11 -13.80 -25.43
C ALA A 125 12.39 -13.91 -24.58
N ILE A 126 13.33 -14.77 -24.97
CA ILE A 126 14.62 -14.90 -24.27
C ILE A 126 15.44 -13.62 -24.39
N GLU A 127 15.47 -13.00 -25.58
CA GLU A 127 16.13 -11.71 -25.78
C GLU A 127 15.48 -10.61 -24.93
N ALA A 128 14.14 -10.53 -24.94
CA ALA A 128 13.37 -9.61 -24.12
C ALA A 128 13.61 -9.79 -22.62
N LEU A 129 13.89 -11.02 -22.15
CA LEU A 129 14.23 -11.30 -20.76
C LEU A 129 15.59 -10.71 -20.34
N GLY A 130 16.50 -10.57 -21.30
CA GLY A 130 17.78 -9.87 -21.14
C GLY A 130 17.65 -8.35 -21.04
N GLU A 131 16.57 -7.73 -21.52
CA GLU A 131 16.37 -6.28 -21.41
C GLU A 131 16.17 -5.85 -19.94
N ALA A 132 16.77 -4.74 -19.51
CA ALA A 132 16.58 -4.21 -18.17
C ALA A 132 15.17 -3.65 -17.96
N SER A 133 14.55 -3.95 -16.82
CA SER A 133 13.31 -3.27 -16.42
C SER A 133 13.59 -1.82 -15.96
N PRO A 134 12.56 -0.94 -15.85
CA PRO A 134 12.74 0.41 -15.34
C PRO A 134 13.40 0.44 -13.95
N THR A 135 12.98 -0.47 -13.06
CA THR A 135 13.55 -0.57 -11.72
C THR A 135 15.00 -1.07 -11.74
N GLN A 136 15.31 -2.07 -12.57
CA GLN A 136 16.69 -2.54 -12.76
C GLN A 136 17.61 -1.45 -13.34
N THR A 137 17.11 -0.63 -14.27
CA THR A 137 17.87 0.46 -14.89
C THR A 137 18.15 1.59 -13.90
N SER A 138 17.21 1.88 -13.00
CA SER A 138 17.35 2.91 -11.96
C SER A 138 18.31 2.55 -10.82
N MET A 139 18.78 1.29 -10.74
CA MET A 139 19.68 0.87 -9.66
C MET A 139 21.09 1.43 -9.87
N PRO A 140 21.73 1.98 -8.82
CA PRO A 140 23.12 2.43 -8.90
C PRO A 140 24.06 1.31 -9.37
N ASN A 141 25.08 1.63 -10.17
CA ASN A 141 26.04 0.63 -10.67
C ASN A 141 26.75 -0.17 -9.56
N THR A 142 26.87 0.37 -8.36
CA THR A 142 27.42 -0.31 -7.18
C THR A 142 26.52 -1.44 -6.65
N ASP A 143 25.21 -1.38 -6.93
CA ASP A 143 24.19 -2.33 -6.49
C ASP A 143 23.79 -3.34 -7.58
N ARG A 144 24.50 -3.40 -8.70
CA ARG A 144 24.27 -4.40 -9.79
C ARG A 144 24.58 -5.85 -9.40
N HIS A 145 24.77 -6.15 -8.11
CA HIS A 145 24.90 -7.51 -7.57
C HIS A 145 23.57 -8.28 -7.53
N TYR A 146 22.55 -7.83 -8.27
CA TYR A 146 21.27 -8.51 -8.35
C TYR A 146 21.26 -9.56 -9.47
N GLN A 147 20.41 -10.57 -9.31
CA GLN A 147 20.22 -11.61 -10.33
C GLN A 147 19.03 -11.25 -11.23
N ASN A 148 19.24 -11.17 -12.54
CA ASN A 148 18.16 -11.02 -13.51
C ASN A 148 17.51 -12.39 -13.74
N ARG A 149 16.31 -12.60 -13.20
CA ARG A 149 15.55 -13.85 -13.27
C ARG A 149 14.18 -13.57 -13.90
N GLY A 150 13.61 -14.57 -14.58
CA GLY A 150 12.28 -14.44 -15.15
C GLY A 150 11.62 -15.76 -15.52
N ARG A 151 10.37 -15.66 -15.98
CA ARG A 151 9.56 -16.78 -16.45
C ARG A 151 9.08 -16.53 -17.88
N ILE A 152 9.09 -17.57 -18.70
CA ILE A 152 8.44 -17.62 -20.01
C ILE A 152 7.33 -18.66 -19.93
N ILE A 153 6.11 -18.29 -20.30
CA ILE A 153 4.96 -19.18 -20.45
C ILE A 153 4.66 -19.28 -21.94
N CYS A 154 5.06 -20.40 -22.56
CA CYS A 154 4.85 -20.67 -23.97
C CYS A 154 3.57 -21.48 -24.15
N ILE A 155 2.56 -20.92 -24.80
CA ILE A 155 1.31 -21.60 -25.12
C ILE A 155 1.36 -21.98 -26.61
N THR A 156 1.49 -23.28 -26.87
CA THR A 156 1.80 -23.83 -28.19
C THR A 156 1.14 -25.21 -28.36
N SER A 157 1.33 -25.85 -29.51
CA SER A 157 0.94 -27.23 -29.75
C SER A 157 2.07 -27.97 -30.45
N ALA A 158 2.48 -29.09 -29.86
CA ALA A 158 3.53 -29.95 -30.37
C ALA A 158 2.98 -31.34 -30.69
N ARG A 159 3.66 -32.03 -31.61
CA ARG A 159 3.26 -33.35 -32.08
C ARG A 159 3.48 -34.44 -31.03
N ASP A 160 4.60 -34.37 -30.31
CA ASP A 160 5.12 -35.39 -29.41
C ASP A 160 6.15 -34.80 -28.44
N ASP A 161 6.56 -35.60 -27.44
CA ASP A 161 7.54 -35.21 -26.43
C ASP A 161 8.93 -34.86 -27.02
N ASP A 162 9.32 -35.45 -28.15
CA ASP A 162 10.60 -35.13 -28.81
C ASP A 162 10.57 -33.72 -29.43
N SER A 163 9.43 -33.31 -30.00
CA SER A 163 9.21 -31.94 -30.48
C SER A 163 9.31 -30.93 -29.32
N ILE A 164 8.73 -31.27 -28.16
CA ILE A 164 8.82 -30.44 -26.94
C ILE A 164 10.28 -30.34 -26.45
N ARG A 165 11.02 -31.46 -26.44
CA ARG A 165 12.44 -31.46 -26.06
C ARG A 165 13.25 -30.58 -27.00
N SER A 166 13.02 -30.67 -28.31
CA SER A 166 13.68 -29.82 -29.30
C SER A 166 13.41 -28.33 -29.05
N LEU A 167 12.17 -27.96 -28.75
CA LEU A 167 11.81 -26.57 -28.41
C LEU A 167 12.55 -26.08 -27.15
N ALA A 168 12.62 -26.90 -26.10
CA ALA A 168 13.35 -26.58 -24.87
C ALA A 168 14.87 -26.45 -25.11
N GLU A 169 15.46 -27.29 -25.96
CA GLU A 169 16.87 -27.20 -26.35
C GLU A 169 17.18 -25.93 -27.15
N ILE A 170 16.29 -25.55 -28.09
CA ILE A 170 16.42 -24.29 -28.83
C ILE A 170 16.37 -23.09 -27.88
N ALA A 171 15.45 -23.11 -26.91
CA ALA A 171 15.38 -22.09 -25.86
C ALA A 171 16.67 -22.02 -25.05
N LEU A 172 17.20 -23.16 -24.61
CA LEU A 172 18.45 -23.21 -23.86
C LEU A 172 19.62 -22.62 -24.65
N ASN A 173 19.76 -23.03 -25.91
CA ASN A 173 20.85 -22.57 -26.77
C ASN A 173 20.76 -21.06 -27.02
N THR A 174 19.55 -20.54 -27.23
CA THR A 174 19.31 -19.10 -27.38
C THR A 174 19.68 -18.34 -26.11
N LEU A 175 19.29 -18.86 -24.94
CA LEU A 175 19.63 -18.27 -23.63
C LEU A 175 21.15 -18.22 -23.40
N ILE A 176 21.86 -19.30 -23.71
CA ILE A 176 23.33 -19.35 -23.60
C ILE A 176 23.97 -18.33 -24.54
N GLN A 177 23.50 -18.22 -25.78
CA GLN A 177 24.03 -17.26 -26.74
C GLN A 177 23.77 -15.81 -26.30
N GLN A 178 22.56 -15.51 -25.80
CA GLN A 178 22.23 -14.19 -25.25
C GLN A 178 23.16 -13.84 -24.08
N ASN A 179 23.37 -14.77 -23.14
CA ASN A 179 24.21 -14.53 -21.97
C ASN A 179 25.67 -14.29 -22.36
N LYS A 180 26.17 -15.01 -23.38
CA LYS A 180 27.49 -14.75 -23.96
C LYS A 180 27.59 -13.33 -24.53
N LYS A 181 26.60 -12.90 -25.31
CA LYS A 181 26.54 -11.53 -25.86
C LYS A 181 26.50 -10.47 -24.75
N ALA A 182 25.69 -10.68 -23.71
CA ALA A 182 25.59 -9.76 -22.58
C ALA A 182 26.89 -9.65 -21.76
N SER A 183 27.65 -10.72 -21.65
CA SER A 183 28.92 -10.76 -20.89
C SER A 183 30.10 -10.09 -21.62
N LEU A 184 30.02 -9.97 -22.96
CA LEU A 184 31.09 -9.39 -23.79
C LEU A 184 31.07 -7.85 -23.83
N VAL A 185 30.00 -7.21 -23.37
CA VAL A 185 29.88 -5.75 -23.39
C VAL A 185 30.54 -5.18 -22.12
N PRO A 186 31.61 -4.36 -22.21
CA PRO A 186 32.26 -3.78 -21.04
C PRO A 186 31.29 -2.90 -20.23
N PRO A 187 31.43 -2.82 -18.89
CA PRO A 187 30.71 -1.82 -18.12
C PRO A 187 31.15 -0.43 -18.61
N ALA A 188 30.20 0.39 -19.05
CA ALA A 188 30.48 1.72 -19.58
C ALA A 188 31.27 2.58 -18.58
N THR A 189 32.58 2.64 -18.76
CA THR A 189 33.49 3.59 -18.14
C THR A 189 34.05 4.49 -19.22
N SER A 190 33.24 5.40 -19.77
CA SER A 190 33.74 6.59 -20.46
C SER A 190 32.62 7.49 -20.91
N THR A 191 32.71 8.73 -20.46
CA THR A 191 32.09 9.94 -21.00
C THR A 191 32.41 10.10 -22.49
N GLU A 192 31.51 9.69 -23.39
CA GLU A 192 31.43 10.24 -24.74
C GLU A 192 29.96 10.50 -25.11
N PRO A 193 29.61 11.72 -25.56
CA PRO A 193 28.24 12.05 -25.95
C PRO A 193 28.01 11.68 -27.42
N THR A 194 27.57 10.46 -27.70
CA THR A 194 27.03 10.12 -29.02
C THR A 194 25.54 10.44 -29.08
N THR A 195 25.13 11.21 -30.08
CA THR A 195 23.76 11.72 -30.37
C THR A 195 22.76 10.63 -30.83
N SER A 196 22.95 9.39 -30.43
CA SER A 196 22.00 8.29 -30.61
C SER A 196 21.66 7.74 -29.24
N THR A 197 20.36 7.68 -28.92
CA THR A 197 19.80 7.10 -27.69
C THR A 197 20.61 5.85 -27.28
N PRO A 198 21.27 5.81 -26.10
CA PRO A 198 22.12 4.69 -25.76
C PRO A 198 21.26 3.42 -25.69
N ALA A 199 21.49 2.49 -26.61
CA ALA A 199 20.85 1.19 -26.57
C ALA A 199 21.21 0.55 -25.23
N ALA A 200 20.20 0.31 -24.39
CA ALA A 200 20.41 -0.22 -23.05
C ALA A 200 21.13 -1.57 -23.15
N GLN A 201 22.27 -1.70 -22.48
CA GLN A 201 23.07 -2.91 -22.48
C GLN A 201 22.25 -4.11 -21.98
N PRO A 202 22.25 -5.25 -22.71
CA PRO A 202 21.53 -6.43 -22.29
C PRO A 202 22.12 -7.01 -21.00
N LEU A 203 21.26 -7.46 -20.10
CA LEU A 203 21.62 -8.11 -18.85
C LEU A 203 21.81 -9.62 -19.07
N VAL A 204 22.73 -10.20 -18.31
CA VAL A 204 22.85 -11.66 -18.18
C VAL A 204 21.62 -12.20 -17.44
N VAL A 205 20.89 -13.11 -18.08
CA VAL A 205 19.78 -13.85 -17.47
C VAL A 205 20.36 -14.98 -16.61
N HIS A 206 20.19 -14.86 -15.30
CA HIS A 206 20.73 -15.80 -14.31
C HIS A 206 19.85 -17.03 -14.14
N TYR A 207 18.54 -16.90 -14.38
CA TYR A 207 17.60 -18.02 -14.32
C TYR A 207 16.36 -17.74 -15.16
N CYS A 208 15.98 -18.69 -16.00
CA CYS A 208 14.73 -18.69 -16.76
C CYS A 208 13.87 -19.89 -16.36
N HIS A 209 12.64 -19.66 -15.94
CA HIS A 209 11.64 -20.73 -15.82
C HIS A 209 10.80 -20.78 -17.10
N LEU A 210 10.96 -21.82 -17.91
CA LEU A 210 10.18 -22.07 -19.11
C LEU A 210 9.02 -23.03 -18.82
N VAL A 211 7.80 -22.53 -18.91
CA VAL A 211 6.57 -23.33 -18.79
C VAL A 211 6.00 -23.51 -20.20
N ILE A 212 6.01 -24.72 -20.72
CA ILE A 212 5.44 -25.06 -22.03
C ILE A 212 4.05 -25.66 -21.79
N ILE A 213 3.02 -24.98 -22.29
CA ILE A 213 1.64 -25.45 -22.22
C ILE A 213 1.25 -25.95 -23.60
N ASN A 214 1.18 -27.28 -23.73
CA ASN A 214 0.72 -27.95 -24.94
C ASN A 214 -0.82 -27.97 -24.97
N VAL A 215 -1.41 -27.18 -25.87
CA VAL A 215 -2.85 -27.03 -25.99
C VAL A 215 -3.42 -27.93 -27.06
N THR A 216 -4.53 -28.61 -26.75
CA THR A 216 -5.29 -29.43 -27.71
C THR A 216 -6.79 -29.12 -27.70
N PRO A 217 -7.49 -29.39 -28.82
CA PRO A 217 -8.96 -29.48 -28.85
C PRO A 217 -9.51 -30.55 -27.88
N GLU A 218 -10.81 -30.50 -27.61
CA GLU A 218 -11.50 -31.37 -26.65
C GLU A 218 -11.50 -32.86 -27.06
N LYS A 219 -11.54 -33.19 -28.35
CA LYS A 219 -11.58 -34.59 -28.81
C LYS A 219 -10.27 -35.06 -29.42
N ALA A 220 -9.25 -34.20 -29.46
CA ALA A 220 -7.95 -34.55 -30.00
C ALA A 220 -7.14 -35.41 -29.02
N GLU A 221 -6.46 -36.42 -29.57
CA GLU A 221 -5.42 -37.16 -28.86
C GLU A 221 -4.09 -36.40 -28.89
N THR A 222 -3.29 -36.57 -27.85
CA THR A 222 -1.96 -35.95 -27.70
C THR A 222 -0.92 -37.01 -27.40
N ARG A 223 0.26 -36.87 -28.00
CA ARG A 223 1.45 -37.69 -27.68
C ARG A 223 2.46 -36.95 -26.80
N VAL A 224 2.10 -35.74 -26.37
CA VAL A 224 2.84 -34.97 -25.37
C VAL A 224 2.32 -35.35 -23.99
N ASN A 225 3.24 -35.58 -23.05
CA ASN A 225 2.94 -35.90 -21.67
C ASN A 225 3.26 -34.74 -20.72
N ASN A 226 2.60 -34.70 -19.56
CA ASN A 226 2.97 -33.76 -18.50
C ASN A 226 4.36 -34.10 -17.97
N GLN A 227 5.21 -33.09 -17.83
CA GLN A 227 6.56 -33.22 -17.29
C GLN A 227 6.72 -32.22 -16.15
N GLN A 228 7.12 -32.71 -14.97
CA GLN A 228 7.41 -31.86 -13.83
C GLN A 228 8.61 -30.94 -14.12
N LEU A 229 8.77 -29.89 -13.32
CA LEU A 229 9.90 -28.98 -13.42
C LEU A 229 11.24 -29.74 -13.37
N THR A 230 12.03 -29.62 -14.43
CA THR A 230 13.37 -30.22 -14.56
C THR A 230 14.40 -29.15 -14.92
N ASP A 231 15.61 -29.26 -14.37
CA ASP A 231 16.68 -28.31 -14.64
C ASP A 231 17.45 -28.68 -15.92
N MET A 232 17.79 -27.67 -16.71
CA MET A 232 18.59 -27.75 -17.93
C MET A 232 19.76 -26.75 -17.89
N GLY A 233 20.81 -27.03 -18.67
CA GLY A 233 21.93 -26.09 -18.88
C GLY A 233 22.73 -25.76 -17.62
N GLY A 234 22.86 -26.69 -16.67
CA GLY A 234 23.55 -26.43 -15.41
C GLY A 234 22.73 -25.59 -14.41
N GLY A 235 21.41 -25.59 -14.52
CA GLY A 235 20.50 -24.89 -13.60
C GLY A 235 20.20 -23.43 -13.97
N ILE A 236 20.62 -22.98 -15.16
CA ILE A 236 20.27 -21.65 -15.67
C ILE A 236 18.84 -21.59 -16.23
N MET A 237 18.24 -22.75 -16.51
CA MET A 237 16.87 -22.86 -16.97
C MET A 237 16.17 -24.03 -16.32
N GLY A 238 14.95 -23.81 -15.81
CA GLY A 238 14.04 -24.88 -15.41
C GLY A 238 12.91 -25.00 -16.45
N VAL A 239 12.55 -26.22 -16.84
CA VAL A 239 11.51 -26.51 -17.84
C VAL A 239 10.40 -27.35 -17.22
N GLU A 240 9.16 -26.90 -17.38
CA GLU A 240 7.93 -27.61 -16.99
C GLU A 240 7.02 -27.74 -18.23
N VAL A 241 6.43 -28.91 -18.44
CA VAL A 241 5.54 -29.19 -19.57
C VAL A 241 4.17 -29.58 -19.05
N ILE A 242 3.14 -28.85 -19.48
CA ILE A 242 1.76 -29.07 -19.05
C ILE A 242 0.88 -29.26 -20.27
N VAL A 243 0.11 -30.33 -20.29
CA VAL A 243 -0.88 -30.61 -21.33
C VAL A 243 -2.22 -30.08 -20.87
N SER A 244 -2.89 -29.31 -21.74
CA SER A 244 -4.19 -28.71 -21.42
C SER A 244 -5.16 -28.79 -22.58
N ARG A 245 -6.41 -29.12 -22.27
CA ARG A 245 -7.51 -28.87 -23.21
C ARG A 245 -7.75 -27.37 -23.28
N ALA A 246 -8.04 -26.86 -24.47
CA ALA A 246 -8.31 -25.43 -24.67
C ALA A 246 -9.45 -24.91 -23.77
N SER A 247 -10.47 -25.73 -23.51
CA SER A 247 -11.57 -25.47 -22.58
C SER A 247 -11.12 -25.24 -21.12
N ASN A 248 -10.04 -25.91 -20.71
CA ASN A 248 -9.52 -25.89 -19.33
C ASN A 248 -8.34 -24.92 -19.14
N LEU A 249 -7.90 -24.25 -20.21
CA LEU A 249 -6.69 -23.44 -20.20
C LEU A 249 -6.79 -22.25 -19.23
N ALA A 250 -7.93 -21.56 -19.19
CA ALA A 250 -8.15 -20.45 -18.25
C ALA A 250 -8.06 -20.93 -16.79
N ASN A 251 -8.68 -22.05 -16.46
CA ASN A 251 -8.60 -22.67 -15.12
C ASN A 251 -7.18 -23.12 -14.78
N LEU A 252 -6.43 -23.63 -15.76
CA LEU A 252 -5.02 -23.98 -15.57
C LEU A 252 -4.18 -22.75 -15.24
N LEU A 253 -4.27 -21.67 -16.03
CA LEU A 253 -3.50 -20.46 -15.80
C LEU A 253 -3.91 -19.77 -14.48
N GLY A 254 -5.21 -19.78 -14.16
CA GLY A 254 -5.73 -19.32 -12.87
C GLY A 254 -5.18 -20.10 -11.67
N ARG A 255 -4.82 -21.37 -11.84
CA ARG A 255 -4.10 -22.14 -10.81
C ARG A 255 -2.60 -21.86 -10.83
N LEU A 256 -1.97 -21.73 -12.00
CA LEU A 256 -0.53 -21.47 -12.12
C LEU A 256 -0.13 -20.09 -11.58
N VAL A 257 -1.00 -19.08 -11.66
CA VAL A 257 -0.72 -17.75 -11.09
C VAL A 257 -0.43 -17.82 -9.60
N LEU A 258 -1.04 -18.77 -8.88
CA LEU A 258 -0.90 -18.91 -7.43
C LEU A 258 0.54 -19.22 -7.00
N PRO A 259 1.17 -20.36 -7.40
CA PRO A 259 2.56 -20.62 -7.09
C PRO A 259 3.51 -19.64 -7.80
N HIS A 260 3.13 -19.11 -8.97
CA HIS A 260 3.95 -18.15 -9.70
C HIS A 260 4.16 -16.85 -8.92
N TYR A 261 3.16 -16.42 -8.16
CA TYR A 261 3.18 -15.17 -7.39
C TYR A 261 3.09 -15.33 -5.87
N ARG A 262 3.17 -16.57 -5.37
CA ARG A 262 3.01 -16.92 -3.94
C ARG A 262 1.69 -16.40 -3.38
N LEU A 263 0.62 -16.65 -4.11
CA LEU A 263 -0.75 -16.29 -3.75
C LEU A 263 -1.44 -17.47 -3.04
N ALA A 264 -2.51 -17.14 -2.33
CA ALA A 264 -3.45 -18.10 -1.78
C ALA A 264 -4.87 -17.70 -2.21
N THR A 265 -5.78 -18.66 -2.11
CA THR A 265 -7.20 -18.40 -2.25
C THR A 265 -7.91 -18.51 -0.89
N THR A 266 -8.90 -17.64 -0.71
CA THR A 266 -9.85 -17.68 0.41
C THR A 266 -11.24 -17.81 -0.17
N THR A 267 -12.01 -18.80 0.29
CA THR A 267 -13.44 -18.88 0.01
C THR A 267 -14.21 -18.18 1.13
N VAL A 268 -14.81 -17.04 0.81
CA VAL A 268 -15.68 -16.29 1.72
C VAL A 268 -17.09 -16.84 1.64
N THR A 269 -17.57 -17.41 2.73
CA THR A 269 -18.85 -18.14 2.79
C THR A 269 -19.92 -17.40 3.57
N GLY A 270 -21.19 -17.76 3.33
CA GLY A 270 -22.31 -17.24 4.11
C GLY A 270 -22.60 -15.76 3.86
N ILE A 271 -22.32 -15.28 2.63
CA ILE A 271 -22.56 -13.90 2.22
C ILE A 271 -24.07 -13.71 2.03
N PRO A 272 -24.73 -12.86 2.85
CA PRO A 272 -26.17 -12.66 2.75
C PRO A 272 -26.50 -11.79 1.53
N MET A 273 -27.30 -12.31 0.61
CA MET A 273 -27.80 -11.54 -0.53
C MET A 273 -29.31 -11.50 -0.62
N LYS A 274 -29.81 -10.37 -1.11
CA LYS A 274 -31.22 -10.17 -1.46
C LYS A 274 -31.38 -10.44 -2.95
N GLU A 275 -32.14 -11.46 -3.33
CA GLU A 275 -32.44 -11.74 -4.73
C GLU A 275 -33.52 -10.78 -5.25
N GLU A 276 -33.24 -10.07 -6.35
CA GLU A 276 -34.20 -9.13 -6.96
C GLU A 276 -35.47 -9.80 -7.49
N GLN A 277 -35.41 -11.09 -7.87
CA GLN A 277 -36.56 -11.81 -8.43
C GLN A 277 -37.39 -12.55 -7.38
N ASN A 278 -36.89 -12.74 -6.15
CA ASN A 278 -37.62 -13.40 -5.07
C ASN A 278 -37.31 -12.68 -3.74
N ALA A 279 -38.08 -11.64 -3.41
CA ALA A 279 -37.91 -10.87 -2.17
C ALA A 279 -38.13 -11.70 -0.87
N SER A 280 -38.60 -12.95 -0.99
CA SER A 280 -38.88 -13.88 0.11
C SER A 280 -37.81 -14.96 0.33
N SER A 281 -36.76 -15.06 -0.51
CA SER A 281 -35.65 -15.99 -0.31
C SER A 281 -34.30 -15.27 -0.29
N SER A 282 -33.55 -15.45 0.78
CA SER A 282 -32.12 -15.07 0.82
C SER A 282 -31.28 -16.28 0.44
N ALA A 283 -30.42 -16.12 -0.56
CA ALA A 283 -29.40 -17.11 -0.90
C ALA A 283 -28.07 -16.73 -0.23
N ASN A 284 -27.36 -17.72 0.29
CA ASN A 284 -25.99 -17.56 0.74
C ASN A 284 -25.07 -17.90 -0.42
N TYR A 285 -24.22 -16.96 -0.80
CA TYR A 285 -23.19 -17.23 -1.79
C TYR A 285 -21.83 -17.40 -1.14
N ASP A 286 -21.00 -18.14 -1.87
CA ASP A 286 -19.59 -18.28 -1.60
C ASP A 286 -18.81 -17.56 -2.70
N VAL A 287 -17.81 -16.77 -2.32
CA VAL A 287 -16.94 -16.05 -3.26
C VAL A 287 -15.51 -16.42 -2.99
N GLU A 288 -14.83 -16.96 -4.00
CA GLU A 288 -13.39 -17.18 -3.94
C GLU A 288 -12.65 -15.89 -4.28
N ILE A 289 -11.72 -15.53 -3.41
CA ILE A 289 -10.84 -14.39 -3.57
C ILE A 289 -9.38 -14.85 -3.56
N ILE A 290 -8.54 -14.14 -4.29
CA ILE A 290 -7.11 -14.39 -4.44
C ILE A 290 -6.35 -13.21 -3.82
N HIS A 291 -5.30 -13.52 -3.06
CA HIS A 291 -4.43 -12.52 -2.43
C HIS A 291 -3.07 -13.13 -2.08
N SER A 292 -2.14 -12.33 -1.52
CA SER A 292 -0.85 -12.86 -1.04
C SER A 292 -1.04 -13.97 -0.01
N ALA A 293 -0.28 -15.06 -0.14
CA ALA A 293 -0.30 -16.15 0.85
C ALA A 293 0.15 -15.70 2.26
N GLU A 294 0.87 -14.59 2.35
CA GLU A 294 1.29 -14.00 3.64
C GLU A 294 0.11 -13.55 4.51
N ALA A 295 -1.06 -13.29 3.91
CA ALA A 295 -2.28 -12.99 4.67
C ALA A 295 -2.65 -14.12 5.64
N HIS A 296 -2.27 -15.36 5.34
CA HIS A 296 -2.56 -16.52 6.16
C HIS A 296 -1.38 -17.00 7.02
N ALA A 297 -0.27 -16.25 7.08
CA ALA A 297 0.92 -16.68 7.81
C ALA A 297 0.62 -17.05 9.29
N GLY A 298 -0.29 -16.31 9.94
CA GLY A 298 -0.72 -16.60 11.31
C GLY A 298 -1.68 -17.80 11.43
N LEU A 299 -2.56 -18.02 10.45
CA LEU A 299 -3.50 -19.15 10.46
C LEU A 299 -2.82 -20.48 10.16
N ARG A 300 -1.82 -20.47 9.27
CA ARG A 300 -1.12 -21.66 8.80
C ARG A 300 0.12 -22.00 9.63
N ALA A 301 0.31 -21.31 10.76
CA ALA A 301 1.41 -21.59 11.69
C ALA A 301 1.24 -23.01 12.26
N GLY A 302 1.99 -23.97 11.72
CA GLY A 302 1.95 -25.38 12.12
C GLY A 302 1.26 -26.32 11.13
N GLN A 303 0.76 -25.83 9.99
CA GLN A 303 0.25 -26.68 8.91
C GLN A 303 1.39 -27.23 8.04
N THR A 304 1.18 -28.41 7.44
CA THR A 304 2.06 -28.97 6.43
C THR A 304 1.96 -28.17 5.11
N PRO A 305 2.95 -28.24 4.21
CA PRO A 305 2.89 -27.57 2.90
C PRO A 305 1.69 -27.99 2.05
N ALA A 306 1.23 -29.25 2.17
CA ALA A 306 0.06 -29.75 1.45
C ALA A 306 -1.24 -29.12 1.97
N GLU A 307 -1.43 -29.07 3.29
CA GLU A 307 -2.59 -28.39 3.91
C GLU A 307 -2.56 -26.88 3.63
N ALA A 308 -1.37 -26.28 3.57
CA ALA A 308 -1.20 -24.88 3.23
C ALA A 308 -1.46 -24.58 1.74
N ALA A 309 -1.60 -25.59 0.87
CA ALA A 309 -1.95 -25.40 -0.53
C ALA A 309 -3.48 -25.31 -0.77
N GLU A 310 -4.29 -25.72 0.20
CA GLU A 310 -5.75 -25.70 0.10
C GLU A 310 -6.33 -24.29 0.32
N SER A 311 -7.49 -24.01 -0.30
CA SER A 311 -8.24 -22.76 -0.10
C SER A 311 -8.63 -22.60 1.37
N VAL A 312 -8.44 -21.40 1.93
CA VAL A 312 -8.88 -21.10 3.29
C VAL A 312 -10.35 -20.73 3.27
N VAL A 313 -11.19 -21.46 4.01
CA VAL A 313 -12.61 -21.12 4.15
C VAL A 313 -12.80 -20.16 5.32
N LEU A 314 -13.29 -18.96 5.04
CA LEU A 314 -13.67 -17.98 6.04
C LEU A 314 -15.14 -17.62 5.91
N ARG A 315 -15.83 -17.42 7.03
CA ARG A 315 -17.25 -17.09 7.03
C ARG A 315 -17.47 -15.60 7.22
N TRP A 316 -18.36 -15.03 6.41
CA TRP A 316 -18.84 -13.66 6.58
C TRP A 316 -19.46 -13.47 7.97
N TRP A 317 -18.98 -12.47 8.68
CA TRP A 317 -19.51 -12.06 9.97
C TRP A 317 -19.73 -10.54 10.01
N THR A 318 -20.99 -10.14 10.20
CA THR A 318 -21.34 -8.75 10.54
C THR A 318 -21.52 -8.66 12.06
N PRO A 319 -20.61 -8.02 12.81
CA PRO A 319 -20.83 -7.79 14.23
C PRO A 319 -22.05 -6.88 14.40
N ARG A 320 -23.01 -7.30 15.24
CA ARG A 320 -24.13 -6.42 15.60
C ARG A 320 -23.59 -5.27 16.45
N GLY A 321 -23.56 -4.06 15.90
CA GLY A 321 -23.23 -2.83 16.65
C GLY A 321 -21.79 -2.30 16.54
N ALA A 322 -20.95 -2.83 15.64
CA ALA A 322 -19.63 -2.25 15.40
C ALA A 322 -19.66 -1.29 14.19
N GLU A 323 -19.72 0.02 14.44
CA GLU A 323 -19.49 1.07 13.42
C GLU A 323 -18.00 1.22 13.03
N GLY A 324 -17.17 0.22 13.32
CA GLY A 324 -15.74 0.23 13.03
C GLY A 324 -15.46 -0.30 11.63
N GLY A 325 -15.26 0.61 10.67
CA GLY A 325 -14.67 0.27 9.37
C GLY A 325 -13.27 -0.34 9.49
N ALA A 326 -12.61 -0.54 8.34
CA ALA A 326 -11.24 -1.08 8.21
C ALA A 326 -10.16 -0.44 9.11
N GLY A 327 -10.44 0.72 9.72
CA GLY A 327 -9.56 1.43 10.66
C GLY A 327 -9.25 0.69 11.98
N GLY A 328 -9.88 -0.47 12.23
CA GLY A 328 -9.54 -1.35 13.36
C GLY A 328 -8.40 -2.35 13.09
N CYS A 329 -7.93 -2.48 11.85
CA CYS A 329 -6.84 -3.42 11.54
C CYS A 329 -5.48 -2.75 11.79
N GLY A 330 -4.84 -3.08 12.91
CA GLY A 330 -3.45 -2.66 13.20
C GLY A 330 -2.38 -3.51 12.49
N GLY A 331 -2.79 -4.49 11.68
CA GLY A 331 -1.93 -5.46 11.00
C GLY A 331 -1.55 -5.09 9.57
N ALA A 332 -0.77 -5.96 8.92
CA ALA A 332 -0.49 -5.84 7.50
C ALA A 332 -1.77 -6.06 6.67
N LEU A 333 -1.85 -5.34 5.55
CA LEU A 333 -2.94 -5.43 4.56
C LEU A 333 -2.37 -5.97 3.25
N TRP A 334 -3.16 -6.81 2.57
CA TRP A 334 -2.82 -7.36 1.28
C TRP A 334 -3.94 -7.09 0.29
N ARG A 335 -3.59 -6.76 -0.96
CA ARG A 335 -4.58 -6.57 -2.03
C ARG A 335 -5.31 -7.87 -2.31
N VAL A 336 -6.54 -7.73 -2.80
CA VAL A 336 -7.46 -8.83 -3.08
C VAL A 336 -8.05 -8.65 -4.46
N THR A 337 -8.22 -9.76 -5.16
CA THR A 337 -9.07 -9.85 -6.36
C THR A 337 -10.03 -11.03 -6.23
N PRO A 338 -11.28 -10.94 -6.72
CA PRO A 338 -12.10 -12.13 -6.94
C PRO A 338 -11.44 -13.09 -7.94
N ALA A 339 -11.66 -14.40 -7.76
CA ALA A 339 -11.24 -15.42 -8.73
C ALA A 339 -12.11 -15.38 -9.99
N ASP A 340 -13.43 -15.20 -9.83
CA ASP A 340 -14.36 -14.92 -10.92
C ASP A 340 -14.99 -13.54 -10.70
N VAL A 341 -14.49 -12.55 -11.44
CA VAL A 341 -14.95 -11.14 -11.35
C VAL A 341 -16.32 -10.91 -12.00
N ALA A 342 -16.72 -11.77 -12.94
CA ALA A 342 -17.96 -11.61 -13.70
C ALA A 342 -19.18 -12.24 -13.00
N SER A 343 -18.94 -13.14 -12.03
CA SER A 343 -20.03 -13.75 -11.27
C SER A 343 -20.83 -12.72 -10.48
N ARG A 344 -22.16 -12.90 -10.43
CA ARG A 344 -23.06 -12.10 -9.60
C ARG A 344 -22.63 -12.08 -8.12
N PRO A 345 -22.27 -13.22 -7.48
CA PRO A 345 -21.76 -13.23 -6.12
C PRO A 345 -20.56 -12.31 -5.90
N SER A 346 -19.54 -12.39 -6.76
CA SER A 346 -18.36 -11.53 -6.66
C SER A 346 -18.72 -10.07 -6.86
N ALA A 347 -19.51 -9.74 -7.88
CA ALA A 347 -19.90 -8.36 -8.17
C ALA A 347 -20.63 -7.72 -6.97
N CYS A 348 -21.54 -8.45 -6.32
CA CYS A 348 -22.25 -7.97 -5.15
C CYS A 348 -21.31 -7.79 -3.93
N LEU A 349 -20.39 -8.72 -3.67
CA LEU A 349 -19.38 -8.57 -2.61
C LEU A 349 -18.49 -7.34 -2.86
N VAL A 350 -17.95 -7.22 -4.08
CA VAL A 350 -17.06 -6.12 -4.47
C VAL A 350 -17.76 -4.78 -4.33
N ASN A 351 -18.99 -4.65 -4.87
CA ASN A 351 -19.76 -3.41 -4.74
C ASN A 351 -20.11 -3.08 -3.29
N PHE A 352 -20.40 -4.09 -2.46
CA PHE A 352 -20.62 -3.86 -1.02
C PHE A 352 -19.39 -3.23 -0.36
N LEU A 353 -18.19 -3.73 -0.66
CA LEU A 353 -16.93 -3.21 -0.13
C LEU A 353 -16.60 -1.82 -0.68
N LEU A 354 -16.72 -1.61 -1.99
CA LEU A 354 -16.43 -0.33 -2.65
C LEU A 354 -17.34 0.82 -2.16
N ASN A 355 -18.54 0.50 -1.67
CA ASN A 355 -19.44 1.47 -1.02
C ASN A 355 -18.99 1.88 0.41
N GLY A 356 -17.75 1.57 0.80
CA GLY A 356 -17.15 2.00 2.06
C GLY A 356 -17.46 1.09 3.25
N ARG A 357 -18.10 -0.06 3.03
CA ARG A 357 -18.36 -1.04 4.09
C ARG A 357 -17.21 -2.04 4.19
N SER A 358 -17.04 -2.60 5.39
CA SER A 358 -16.09 -3.68 5.65
C SER A 358 -16.80 -4.93 6.15
N VAL A 359 -16.15 -6.06 5.99
CA VAL A 359 -16.65 -7.38 6.38
C VAL A 359 -15.64 -8.02 7.29
N THR A 360 -16.06 -8.43 8.48
CA THR A 360 -15.21 -9.25 9.35
C THR A 360 -15.37 -10.71 8.97
N LEU A 361 -14.28 -11.45 9.00
CA LEU A 361 -14.22 -12.85 8.62
C LEU A 361 -13.80 -13.73 9.80
N GLU A 362 -14.57 -14.78 10.06
CA GLU A 362 -14.30 -15.76 11.12
C GLU A 362 -13.80 -17.09 10.55
N VAL A 363 -12.95 -17.77 11.31
CA VAL A 363 -12.57 -19.16 11.02
C VAL A 363 -13.68 -20.07 11.54
N PRO A 364 -14.31 -20.92 10.70
CA PRO A 364 -15.29 -21.89 11.16
C PRO A 364 -14.65 -22.88 12.15
N ARG A 365 -15.15 -22.97 13.39
CA ARG A 365 -14.69 -23.97 14.39
C ARG A 365 -15.80 -24.95 14.72
N LYS A 366 -15.47 -26.24 14.79
CA LYS A 366 -16.41 -27.32 15.14
C LYS A 366 -16.94 -27.23 16.60
N GLY A 367 -16.27 -26.49 17.48
CA GLY A 367 -16.57 -26.40 18.92
C GLY A 367 -17.28 -25.13 19.40
N GLY A 368 -17.96 -24.38 18.51
CA GLY A 368 -18.82 -23.24 18.90
C GLY A 368 -18.11 -21.93 19.31
N GLY A 369 -16.79 -21.94 19.52
CA GLY A 369 -16.00 -20.73 19.73
C GLY A 369 -15.84 -19.92 18.44
N ARG A 370 -16.22 -18.65 18.45
CA ARG A 370 -16.09 -17.73 17.30
C ARG A 370 -14.91 -16.78 17.53
N SER A 371 -14.05 -16.65 16.53
CA SER A 371 -12.93 -15.69 16.56
C SER A 371 -12.80 -15.00 15.22
N ALA A 372 -12.89 -13.68 15.25
CA ALA A 372 -12.50 -12.83 14.13
C ALA A 372 -11.04 -13.13 13.76
N SER A 373 -10.77 -13.27 12.47
CA SER A 373 -9.43 -13.58 11.98
C SER A 373 -8.96 -12.61 10.91
N HIS A 374 -9.87 -12.13 10.07
CA HIS A 374 -9.55 -11.21 8.98
C HIS A 374 -10.63 -10.14 8.85
N VAL A 375 -10.30 -9.06 8.15
CA VAL A 375 -11.25 -8.07 7.67
C VAL A 375 -11.05 -7.89 6.17
N LEU A 376 -12.16 -7.80 5.43
CA LEU A 376 -12.18 -7.35 4.04
C LEU A 376 -12.71 -5.92 3.98
N ALA A 377 -12.05 -5.06 3.22
CA ALA A 377 -12.47 -3.68 3.06
C ALA A 377 -11.99 -3.11 1.73
N ALA A 378 -12.63 -2.02 1.28
CA ALA A 378 -12.10 -1.20 0.22
C ALA A 378 -11.43 0.07 0.77
N GLN A 379 -10.33 0.48 0.16
CA GLN A 379 -9.67 1.75 0.42
C GLN A 379 -9.20 2.36 -0.91
N GLY A 380 -9.69 3.57 -1.23
CA GLY A 380 -9.30 4.28 -2.46
C GLY A 380 -9.72 3.58 -3.76
N GLY A 381 -10.78 2.77 -3.72
CA GLY A 381 -11.22 1.96 -4.87
C GLY A 381 -10.53 0.59 -5.00
N GLU A 382 -9.56 0.27 -4.12
CA GLU A 382 -8.86 -1.00 -4.09
C GLU A 382 -9.37 -1.90 -2.96
N LEU A 383 -9.39 -3.21 -3.17
CA LEU A 383 -9.84 -4.20 -2.18
C LEU A 383 -8.67 -4.77 -1.39
N TRP A 384 -8.88 -4.96 -0.09
CA TRP A 384 -7.85 -5.38 0.86
C TRP A 384 -8.38 -6.45 1.82
N ILE A 385 -7.52 -7.41 2.14
CA ILE A 385 -7.66 -8.32 3.28
C ILE A 385 -6.62 -7.97 4.33
N GLY A 386 -7.06 -7.83 5.57
CA GLY A 386 -6.20 -7.60 6.73
C GLY A 386 -6.33 -8.71 7.75
N ALA A 387 -5.21 -9.22 8.25
CA ALA A 387 -5.22 -10.19 9.34
C ALA A 387 -5.46 -9.47 10.67
N LEU A 388 -6.53 -9.85 11.36
CA LEU A 388 -6.82 -9.43 12.72
C LEU A 388 -5.94 -10.30 13.64
N GLY A 389 -4.85 -9.72 14.13
CA GLY A 389 -3.93 -10.42 15.04
C GLY A 389 -4.64 -10.98 16.28
N GLY A 390 -3.99 -11.92 16.97
CA GLY A 390 -4.43 -12.34 18.31
C GLY A 390 -4.26 -11.23 19.35
N ARG A 391 -4.54 -11.54 20.62
CA ARG A 391 -4.42 -10.55 21.71
C ARG A 391 -3.10 -9.79 21.65
N ALA A 392 -3.18 -8.47 21.52
CA ALA A 392 -2.00 -7.62 21.51
C ALA A 392 -1.55 -7.35 22.95
N PRO A 393 -0.24 -7.13 23.20
CA PRO A 393 0.24 -6.71 24.52
C PRO A 393 -0.39 -5.41 25.03
N CYS A 394 -1.10 -4.65 24.18
CA CYS A 394 -1.80 -3.42 24.54
C CYS A 394 -3.29 -3.59 24.83
N ASP A 395 -3.83 -4.82 24.78
CA ASP A 395 -5.27 -5.05 25.00
C ASP A 395 -5.69 -4.80 26.46
N ASP A 396 -4.74 -4.82 27.40
CA ASP A 396 -4.95 -4.46 28.79
C ASP A 396 -3.93 -3.37 29.19
N PRO A 397 -4.11 -2.13 28.71
CA PRO A 397 -3.19 -1.05 29.02
C PRO A 397 -3.37 -0.62 30.49
N PRO A 398 -2.28 -0.22 31.18
CA PRO A 398 -2.42 0.32 32.54
C PRO A 398 -3.31 1.55 32.55
N ALA A 399 -4.04 1.76 33.65
CA ALA A 399 -4.91 2.91 33.81
C ALA A 399 -4.11 4.22 33.68
N LEU A 400 -4.65 5.19 32.93
CA LEU A 400 -4.03 6.50 32.76
C LEU A 400 -3.82 7.23 34.09
N SER A 401 -4.70 6.99 35.08
CA SER A 401 -4.63 7.54 36.43
C SER A 401 -3.37 7.14 37.20
N ASP A 402 -2.83 5.96 36.90
CA ASP A 402 -1.72 5.36 37.63
C ASP A 402 -0.36 5.75 37.02
N GLY A 403 -0.40 6.36 35.83
CA GLY A 403 0.77 6.86 35.12
C GLY A 403 1.22 8.26 35.55
N ALA A 404 2.33 8.70 34.94
CA ALA A 404 2.83 10.06 35.13
C ALA A 404 1.79 11.10 34.68
N GLY A 405 1.45 12.02 35.57
CA GLY A 405 0.43 13.04 35.31
C GLY A 405 -1.02 12.54 35.41
N GLY A 406 -1.26 11.29 35.80
CA GLY A 406 -2.62 10.72 35.92
C GLY A 406 -3.47 11.32 37.05
N ARG A 407 -2.83 12.02 38.00
CA ARG A 407 -3.51 12.75 39.09
C ARG A 407 -3.80 14.21 38.77
N VAL A 408 -3.35 14.72 37.62
CA VAL A 408 -3.63 16.09 37.18
C VAL A 408 -5.03 16.12 36.60
N THR A 409 -5.89 17.00 37.13
CA THR A 409 -7.32 17.02 36.82
C THR A 409 -7.74 18.16 35.89
N ASP A 410 -6.83 19.11 35.62
CA ASP A 410 -7.14 20.37 34.93
C ASP A 410 -6.37 20.53 33.61
N TYR A 411 -6.14 19.43 32.89
CA TYR A 411 -5.54 19.49 31.55
C TYR A 411 -6.39 20.32 30.57
N ARG A 412 -5.72 21.04 29.67
CA ARG A 412 -6.33 21.79 28.57
C ARG A 412 -6.73 20.89 27.39
N ILE A 413 -7.53 19.86 27.67
CA ILE A 413 -7.88 18.79 26.70
C ILE A 413 -8.65 19.37 25.51
N LYS A 414 -9.58 20.31 25.75
CA LYS A 414 -10.41 20.91 24.69
C LYS A 414 -9.56 21.73 23.73
N GLU A 415 -8.65 22.53 24.26
CA GLU A 415 -7.73 23.39 23.51
C GLU A 415 -6.70 22.55 22.76
N PHE A 416 -6.18 21.48 23.37
CA PHE A 416 -5.30 20.54 22.68
C PHE A 416 -6.03 19.80 21.55
N GLY A 417 -7.28 19.41 21.77
CA GLY A 417 -8.15 18.85 20.74
C GLY A 417 -8.33 19.81 19.55
N ALA A 418 -8.58 21.10 19.82
CA ALA A 418 -8.64 22.12 18.78
C ALA A 418 -7.32 22.28 18.01
N LEU A 419 -6.18 22.27 18.72
CA LEU A 419 -4.84 22.28 18.11
C LEU A 419 -4.65 21.08 17.17
N MET A 420 -5.09 19.88 17.56
CA MET A 420 -5.04 18.70 16.70
C MET A 420 -5.90 18.86 15.44
N GLN A 421 -7.13 19.38 15.58
CA GLN A 421 -8.02 19.59 14.43
C GLN A 421 -7.44 20.61 13.42
N GLN A 422 -6.81 21.68 13.92
CA GLN A 422 -6.18 22.73 13.09
C GLN A 422 -4.88 22.26 12.40
N ASN A 423 -4.34 21.11 12.79
CA ASN A 423 -3.10 20.55 12.27
C ASN A 423 -3.28 19.14 11.69
N LYS A 424 -4.48 18.82 11.19
CA LYS A 424 -4.70 17.64 10.36
C LYS A 424 -3.77 17.65 9.15
N LEU A 425 -3.16 16.50 8.88
CA LEU A 425 -2.31 16.31 7.72
C LEU A 425 -3.18 16.04 6.49
N PHE A 426 -2.78 16.62 5.37
CA PHE A 426 -3.35 16.36 4.07
C PHE A 426 -2.24 15.88 3.12
N PRO A 427 -2.48 14.85 2.30
CA PRO A 427 -1.52 14.41 1.31
C PRO A 427 -1.23 15.55 0.31
N LEU A 428 0.03 15.92 0.16
CA LEU A 428 0.48 16.89 -0.84
C LEU A 428 1.50 16.22 -1.76
N ARG A 429 1.45 16.57 -3.05
CA ARG A 429 2.50 16.16 -4.00
C ARG A 429 3.74 17.03 -3.77
N GLY A 430 4.93 16.41 -3.75
CA GLY A 430 6.21 17.12 -3.63
C GLY A 430 6.95 16.88 -2.31
N THR A 431 8.21 17.32 -2.27
CA THR A 431 9.08 17.17 -1.11
C THR A 431 8.83 18.29 -0.09
N GLY A 432 9.15 18.05 1.18
CA GLY A 432 9.13 19.09 2.23
C GLY A 432 7.79 19.34 2.94
N ALA A 433 6.67 18.77 2.49
CA ALA A 433 5.36 18.92 3.15
C ALA A 433 5.39 18.50 4.64
N ASN A 434 6.03 17.37 4.94
CA ASN A 434 6.21 16.89 6.31
C ASN A 434 7.09 17.82 7.15
N THR A 435 8.13 18.41 6.55
CA THR A 435 9.00 19.36 7.23
C THR A 435 8.22 20.61 7.60
N ARG A 436 7.44 21.16 6.66
CA ARG A 436 6.58 22.34 6.92
C ARG A 436 5.56 22.08 8.02
N ALA A 437 4.90 20.91 8.01
CA ALA A 437 3.95 20.53 9.06
C ALA A 437 4.62 20.44 10.44
N ARG A 438 5.82 19.85 10.52
CA ARG A 438 6.61 19.77 11.76
C ARG A 438 7.04 21.14 12.26
N THR A 439 7.52 22.02 11.37
CA THR A 439 7.92 23.39 11.73
C THR A 439 6.72 24.20 12.23
N LYS A 440 5.55 24.07 11.59
CA LYS A 440 4.31 24.70 12.06
C LYS A 440 3.95 24.22 13.46
N LEU A 441 3.91 22.91 13.70
CA LEU A 441 3.61 22.34 15.02
C LEU A 441 4.61 22.80 16.07
N GLN A 442 5.91 22.74 15.78
CA GLN A 442 6.95 23.20 16.69
C GLN A 442 6.71 24.65 17.12
N ARG A 443 6.42 25.54 16.16
CA ARG A 443 6.07 26.94 16.43
C ARG A 443 4.85 27.05 17.34
N LEU A 444 3.73 26.45 16.97
CA LEU A 444 2.48 26.49 17.76
C LEU A 444 2.65 25.94 19.19
N THR A 445 3.58 25.01 19.40
CA THR A 445 3.85 24.38 20.71
C THR A 445 5.06 24.94 21.44
N THR A 446 5.70 26.00 20.93
CA THR A 446 6.91 26.57 21.57
C THR A 446 6.59 27.13 22.96
N TYR A 447 5.43 27.80 23.09
CA TYR A 447 4.85 28.19 24.37
C TYR A 447 3.41 27.66 24.47
N TRP A 448 3.24 26.49 25.10
CA TRP A 448 1.93 25.83 25.21
C TRP A 448 1.72 25.21 26.60
N PRO A 449 1.13 25.94 27.55
CA PRO A 449 0.88 25.43 28.90
C PRO A 449 -0.11 24.27 28.88
N LEU A 450 0.21 23.18 29.59
CA LEU A 450 -0.54 21.91 29.57
C LEU A 450 -1.79 21.91 30.45
N THR A 451 -1.77 22.65 31.55
CA THR A 451 -2.87 22.70 32.53
C THR A 451 -3.48 24.09 32.59
N ILE A 452 -4.76 24.14 32.96
CA ILE A 452 -5.51 25.38 33.17
C ILE A 452 -4.83 26.22 34.26
N SER A 453 -4.41 25.61 35.37
CA SER A 453 -3.74 26.29 36.47
C SER A 453 -2.35 26.86 36.14
N SER A 454 -1.70 26.41 35.06
CA SER A 454 -0.34 26.84 34.70
C SER A 454 -0.29 28.14 33.88
N THR A 455 -1.44 28.70 33.50
CA THR A 455 -1.55 29.87 32.63
C THR A 455 -2.66 30.81 33.10
N LEU A 456 -2.45 32.12 32.98
CA LEU A 456 -3.51 33.10 33.07
C LEU A 456 -3.90 33.60 31.68
N ILE A 457 -2.94 33.90 30.81
CA ILE A 457 -3.23 34.55 29.52
C ILE A 457 -4.11 33.70 28.60
N PHE A 458 -4.01 32.37 28.63
CA PHE A 458 -4.87 31.50 27.84
C PHE A 458 -6.25 31.24 28.48
N ASN A 459 -6.46 31.68 29.73
CA ASN A 459 -7.74 31.61 30.44
C ASN A 459 -8.50 32.95 30.41
N LEU A 460 -7.89 34.02 29.88
CA LEU A 460 -8.50 35.34 29.73
C LEU A 460 -9.31 35.49 28.44
N GLY A 461 -9.80 34.38 27.90
CA GLY A 461 -10.81 34.32 26.83
C GLY A 461 -10.62 35.32 25.69
N SER A 462 -11.68 36.09 25.41
CA SER A 462 -11.73 37.02 24.27
C SER A 462 -10.77 38.19 24.40
N VAL A 463 -10.33 38.55 25.61
CA VAL A 463 -9.39 39.65 25.83
C VAL A 463 -8.03 39.30 25.21
N MET A 464 -7.62 38.03 25.30
CA MET A 464 -6.30 37.56 24.86
C MET A 464 -6.31 36.82 23.51
N ASP A 465 -7.48 36.43 23.01
CA ASP A 465 -7.61 35.62 21.79
C ASP A 465 -6.85 36.19 20.57
N PRO A 466 -6.95 37.50 20.23
CA PRO A 466 -6.24 38.03 19.06
C PRO A 466 -4.72 37.88 19.19
N LEU A 467 -4.15 38.21 20.35
CA LEU A 467 -2.71 38.16 20.57
C LEU A 467 -2.20 36.72 20.62
N THR A 468 -2.85 35.86 21.40
CA THR A 468 -2.42 34.46 21.57
C THR A 468 -2.52 33.64 20.28
N ARG A 469 -3.45 33.98 19.38
CA ARG A 469 -3.59 33.35 18.05
C ARG A 469 -2.60 33.88 17.01
N LEU A 470 -2.30 35.18 17.04
CA LEU A 470 -1.46 35.83 16.03
C LEU A 470 0.04 35.62 16.30
N VAL A 471 0.49 35.73 17.56
CA VAL A 471 1.92 35.65 17.92
C VAL A 471 2.58 34.31 17.56
N VAL A 472 1.78 33.28 17.30
CA VAL A 472 2.25 31.95 16.90
C VAL A 472 2.32 31.75 15.38
N GLN A 473 1.96 32.75 14.59
CA GLN A 473 2.07 32.73 13.13
C GLN A 473 3.53 32.86 12.67
N GLU A 474 3.78 32.54 11.41
CA GLU A 474 5.14 32.60 10.83
C GLU A 474 5.64 34.03 10.66
N SER A 475 4.72 34.90 10.25
CA SER A 475 4.88 36.33 10.03
C SER A 475 3.61 37.03 10.51
N LEU A 476 3.71 38.32 10.77
CA LEU A 476 2.57 39.19 11.06
C LEU A 476 2.52 40.29 10.01
N THR A 477 1.33 40.67 9.58
CA THR A 477 1.11 41.91 8.83
C THR A 477 1.09 43.12 9.78
N ASP A 478 1.21 44.34 9.24
CA ASP A 478 1.15 45.55 10.06
C ASP A 478 -0.21 45.68 10.78
N GLU A 479 -1.32 45.31 10.12
CA GLU A 479 -2.65 45.25 10.72
C GLU A 479 -2.73 44.23 11.88
N GLU A 480 -2.10 43.07 11.73
CA GLU A 480 -2.05 42.05 12.80
C GLU A 480 -1.19 42.52 13.98
N VAL A 481 -0.11 43.26 13.73
CA VAL A 481 0.70 43.90 14.78
C VAL A 481 -0.12 44.94 15.54
N ASP A 482 -0.90 45.77 14.84
CA ASP A 482 -1.78 46.77 15.45
C ASP A 482 -2.91 46.12 16.26
N GLN A 483 -3.46 44.99 15.81
CA GLN A 483 -4.41 44.20 16.60
C GLN A 483 -3.78 43.71 17.91
N CYS A 484 -2.56 43.15 17.85
CA CYS A 484 -1.84 42.75 19.06
C CYS A 484 -1.54 43.96 19.97
N ARG A 485 -1.18 45.11 19.40
CA ARG A 485 -0.95 46.36 20.15
C ARG A 485 -2.21 46.84 20.86
N SER A 486 -3.38 46.76 20.20
CA SER A 486 -4.66 47.12 20.82
C SER A 486 -4.95 46.25 22.05
N VAL A 487 -4.62 44.95 22.00
CA VAL A 487 -4.74 44.06 23.16
C VAL A 487 -3.83 44.53 24.30
N LEU A 488 -2.56 44.84 24.02
CA LEU A 488 -1.61 45.33 25.04
C LEU A 488 -2.08 46.64 25.71
N LEU A 489 -2.58 47.59 24.91
CA LEU A 489 -3.10 48.86 25.42
C LEU A 489 -4.37 48.65 26.26
N SER A 490 -5.25 47.73 25.86
CA SER A 490 -6.43 47.36 26.65
C SER A 490 -6.04 46.78 28.01
N LEU A 491 -5.05 45.90 28.06
CA LEU A 491 -4.54 45.33 29.31
C LEU A 491 -3.97 46.41 30.23
N LEU A 492 -3.17 47.32 29.68
CA LEU A 492 -2.61 48.45 30.42
C LEU A 492 -3.71 49.34 30.99
N GLY A 493 -4.73 49.64 30.19
CA GLY A 493 -5.91 50.40 30.63
C GLY A 493 -6.65 49.71 31.78
N MET A 494 -6.88 48.39 31.68
CA MET A 494 -7.53 47.61 32.72
C MET A 494 -6.75 47.57 34.03
N GLU A 495 -5.43 47.40 33.94
CA GLU A 495 -4.55 47.41 35.11
C GLU A 495 -4.54 48.78 35.82
N SER A 496 -4.48 49.88 35.06
CA SER A 496 -4.51 51.24 35.60
C SER A 496 -5.81 51.57 36.36
N ARG A 497 -6.92 50.92 35.99
CA ARG A 497 -8.21 51.01 36.70
C ARG A 497 -8.36 49.97 37.82
N HIS A 498 -7.34 49.16 38.06
CA HIS A 498 -7.36 48.00 38.97
C HIS A 498 -8.49 46.99 38.67
N GLU A 499 -8.90 46.91 37.40
CA GLU A 499 -9.94 46.03 36.88
C GLU A 499 -9.33 44.73 36.34
N PHE A 500 -9.47 43.62 37.07
CA PHE A 500 -9.07 42.32 36.55
C PHE A 500 -10.26 41.61 35.89
N PRO A 501 -10.12 40.98 34.71
CA PRO A 501 -11.20 40.30 33.98
C PRO A 501 -11.56 38.94 34.61
N SER A 502 -11.82 38.92 35.92
CA SER A 502 -12.10 37.72 36.72
C SER A 502 -13.32 36.93 36.24
N ALA A 503 -14.25 37.58 35.54
CA ALA A 503 -15.42 36.92 34.96
C ALA A 503 -15.02 35.87 33.90
N GLN A 504 -13.90 36.08 33.20
CA GLN A 504 -13.41 35.18 32.17
C GLN A 504 -12.58 34.02 32.73
N LEU A 505 -12.07 34.15 33.96
CA LEU A 505 -11.34 33.07 34.63
C LEU A 505 -12.26 31.94 35.09
N PRO A 506 -11.77 30.69 35.05
CA PRO A 506 -12.41 29.54 35.71
C PRO A 506 -12.72 29.82 37.18
N SER A 507 -13.82 29.26 37.69
CA SER A 507 -14.35 29.53 39.05
C SER A 507 -13.31 29.35 40.16
N ASN A 508 -12.46 28.33 40.03
CA ASN A 508 -11.38 28.01 40.97
C ASN A 508 -10.20 29.00 40.94
N MET A 509 -10.10 29.87 39.92
CA MET A 509 -9.04 30.87 39.77
C MET A 509 -9.51 32.31 40.05
N ARG A 510 -10.78 32.51 40.42
CA ARG A 510 -11.32 33.82 40.81
C ARG A 510 -10.78 34.22 42.20
N GLY A 511 -9.73 35.06 42.20
CA GLY A 511 -9.06 35.51 43.43
C GLY A 511 -9.81 36.59 44.22
N LYS A 512 -9.48 36.72 45.52
CA LYS A 512 -9.86 37.86 46.38
C LYS A 512 -8.97 39.08 46.08
N SER A 513 -9.46 40.29 46.42
CA SER A 513 -8.86 41.59 46.06
C SER A 513 -7.33 41.71 46.25
N GLY A 514 -6.76 41.13 47.31
CA GLY A 514 -5.32 41.19 47.60
C GLY A 514 -4.41 40.34 46.70
N ARG A 515 -4.96 39.55 45.77
CA ARG A 515 -4.17 38.77 44.78
C ARG A 515 -4.07 39.45 43.41
N ARG A 516 -4.74 40.59 43.19
CA ARG A 516 -4.83 41.22 41.85
C ARG A 516 -3.51 41.73 41.31
N GLU A 517 -2.69 42.34 42.16
CA GLU A 517 -1.37 42.86 41.75
C GLU A 517 -0.43 41.72 41.32
N GLU A 518 -0.47 40.60 42.04
CA GLU A 518 0.30 39.40 41.67
C GLU A 518 -0.24 38.74 40.40
N GLN A 519 -1.57 38.73 40.19
CA GLN A 519 -2.17 38.24 38.95
C GLN A 519 -1.73 39.07 37.74
N TRP A 520 -1.66 40.40 37.86
CA TRP A 520 -1.15 41.27 36.80
C TRP A 520 0.34 41.03 36.54
N ARG A 521 1.15 40.91 37.60
CA ARG A 521 2.58 40.53 37.49
C ARG A 521 2.74 39.22 36.71
N GLN A 522 1.91 38.22 37.00
CA GLN A 522 1.91 36.93 36.31
C GLN A 522 1.47 37.06 34.85
N VAL A 523 0.40 37.80 34.54
CA VAL A 523 -0.06 38.06 33.17
C VAL A 523 1.05 38.66 32.32
N TRP A 524 1.70 39.73 32.78
CA TRP A 524 2.78 40.38 32.03
C TRP A 524 4.02 39.50 31.88
N SER A 525 4.39 38.75 32.91
CA SER A 525 5.49 37.79 32.86
C SER A 525 5.24 36.68 31.82
N GLU A 526 4.02 36.15 31.82
CA GLU A 526 3.61 35.10 30.88
C GLU A 526 3.55 35.61 29.44
N LEU A 527 3.01 36.81 29.26
CA LEU A 527 2.90 37.45 27.95
C LEU A 527 4.28 37.77 27.36
N GLU A 528 5.22 38.25 28.19
CA GLU A 528 6.60 38.47 27.78
C GLU A 528 7.27 37.15 27.36
N ALA A 529 7.06 36.07 28.12
CA ALA A 529 7.59 34.75 27.78
C ALA A 529 7.04 34.23 26.44
N LEU A 530 5.73 34.36 26.21
CA LEU A 530 5.07 34.00 24.96
C LEU A 530 5.64 34.82 23.78
N VAL A 531 5.64 36.15 23.86
CA VAL A 531 6.11 36.99 22.74
C VAL A 531 7.61 36.79 22.47
N ARG A 532 8.43 36.65 23.50
CA ARG A 532 9.87 36.35 23.33
C ARG A 532 10.11 35.02 22.63
N ALA A 533 9.38 33.98 23.01
CA ALA A 533 9.50 32.64 22.42
C ALA A 533 9.22 32.64 20.90
N HIS A 534 8.52 33.66 20.39
CA HIS A 534 8.12 33.79 19.00
C HIS A 534 8.76 34.99 18.27
N SER A 535 9.77 35.64 18.85
CA SER A 535 10.39 36.88 18.35
C SER A 535 11.34 36.72 17.13
N ASN A 536 11.04 35.81 16.22
CA ASN A 536 11.93 35.43 15.12
C ASN A 536 11.87 36.39 13.92
N SER A 537 10.73 37.04 13.67
CA SER A 537 10.56 38.02 12.58
C SER A 537 10.68 39.47 13.07
N ALA A 538 10.87 40.41 12.14
CA ALA A 538 10.93 41.83 12.46
C ALA A 538 9.64 42.34 13.13
N ALA A 539 8.46 41.95 12.60
CA ALA A 539 7.16 42.31 13.16
C ALA A 539 6.99 41.80 14.60
N HIS A 540 7.38 40.56 14.89
CA HIS A 540 7.32 40.01 16.25
C HIS A 540 8.32 40.71 17.19
N ARG A 541 9.49 41.15 16.70
CA ARG A 541 10.44 41.96 17.49
C ARG A 541 9.89 43.36 17.80
N THR A 542 9.14 43.96 16.87
CA THR A 542 8.42 45.23 17.12
C THR A 542 7.36 45.03 18.20
N LEU A 543 6.55 43.98 18.10
CA LEU A 543 5.55 43.64 19.13
C LEU A 543 6.19 43.43 20.52
N LEU A 544 7.34 42.75 20.57
CA LEU A 544 8.10 42.57 21.81
C LEU A 544 8.54 43.91 22.41
N ARG A 545 9.01 44.86 21.57
CA ARG A 545 9.42 46.18 22.04
C ARG A 545 8.24 46.94 22.64
N VAL A 546 7.10 46.95 21.95
CA VAL A 546 5.86 47.58 22.45
C VAL A 546 5.45 46.99 23.81
N LEU A 547 5.49 45.66 23.95
CA LEU A 547 5.19 45.00 25.22
C LEU A 547 6.13 45.45 26.35
N LEU A 548 7.43 45.56 26.08
CA LEU A 548 8.42 46.00 27.07
C LEU A 548 8.22 47.48 27.44
N GLU A 549 7.84 48.33 26.48
CA GLU A 549 7.50 49.74 26.73
C GLU A 549 6.25 49.86 27.61
N CYS A 550 5.18 49.10 27.34
CA CYS A 550 3.99 49.06 28.19
C CYS A 550 4.34 48.66 29.64
N ARG A 551 5.24 47.68 29.80
CA ARG A 551 5.69 47.22 31.12
C ARG A 551 6.57 48.25 31.86
N ALA A 552 7.43 48.96 31.13
CA ALA A 552 8.31 49.98 31.71
C ALA A 552 7.53 51.18 32.26
N HIS A 553 6.48 51.61 31.57
CA HIS A 553 5.58 52.67 32.04
C HIS A 553 4.86 52.30 33.35
N ASN A 554 4.68 51.00 33.60
CA ASN A 554 3.98 50.48 34.78
C ASN A 554 4.89 50.37 36.02
N ASN A 555 6.20 50.14 35.83
CA ASN A 555 7.17 50.02 36.93
C ASN A 555 7.57 51.38 37.56
N HIS A 556 7.23 52.52 36.94
CA HIS A 556 7.55 53.84 37.49
C HIS A 556 6.67 54.25 38.70
N GLY A 557 5.68 53.43 39.08
CA GLY A 557 4.84 53.65 40.27
C GLY A 557 5.35 52.99 41.58
N SER A 558 6.43 52.22 41.55
CA SER A 558 6.96 51.55 42.75
C SER A 558 8.49 51.48 42.72
N ASP A 559 9.15 52.49 43.26
CA ASP A 559 10.61 52.48 43.41
C ASP A 559 11.08 51.51 44.51
N ASN A 560 12.26 50.94 44.27
CA ASN A 560 13.11 50.17 45.18
C ASN A 560 12.65 48.77 45.61
N VAL A 561 13.01 47.74 44.83
CA VAL A 561 13.94 46.65 45.22
C VAL A 561 14.35 45.90 43.94
N SER A 562 15.55 46.18 43.44
CA SER A 562 16.22 45.30 42.49
C SER A 562 16.76 44.07 43.23
N ARG A 563 15.99 42.98 43.22
CA ARG A 563 16.54 41.62 43.32
C ARG A 563 16.22 40.90 42.01
N CYS A 564 17.24 40.77 41.18
CA CYS A 564 17.26 39.83 40.06
C CYS A 564 17.15 38.41 40.63
N THR A 565 15.94 37.94 40.85
CA THR A 565 15.69 36.52 41.06
C THR A 565 15.68 35.90 39.67
N ARG A 566 16.80 35.27 39.30
CA ARG A 566 16.85 34.28 38.23
C ARG A 566 15.66 33.33 38.41
N VAL A 567 14.60 33.51 37.64
CA VAL A 567 13.63 32.44 37.42
C VAL A 567 14.44 31.37 36.72
N LYS A 568 14.78 30.31 37.46
CA LYS A 568 15.32 29.09 36.85
C LYS A 568 14.31 28.72 35.77
N SER A 569 14.73 28.81 34.51
CA SER A 569 14.04 28.13 33.42
C SER A 569 14.08 26.65 33.80
N TYR A 570 13.03 26.17 34.45
CA TYR A 570 12.77 24.75 34.43
C TYR A 570 12.57 24.45 32.95
N LYS A 571 13.54 23.75 32.35
CA LYS A 571 13.31 23.02 31.10
C LYS A 571 12.18 22.04 31.42
N VAL A 572 10.94 22.51 31.30
CA VAL A 572 9.80 21.62 31.16
C VAL A 572 10.03 20.98 29.80
N PRO A 573 10.23 19.66 29.73
CA PRO A 573 10.57 19.04 28.48
C PRO A 573 9.45 19.36 27.49
N THR A 574 9.84 19.81 26.30
CA THR A 574 8.88 20.10 25.22
C THR A 574 7.98 18.87 25.00
N PHE A 575 6.77 19.04 24.46
CA PHE A 575 5.89 17.92 24.09
C PHE A 575 6.63 16.87 23.20
N LEU A 576 7.61 17.33 22.41
CA LEU A 576 8.59 16.51 21.67
C LEU A 576 9.56 15.70 22.57
N GLU A 577 10.03 16.27 23.68
CA GLU A 577 10.91 15.60 24.65
C GLU A 577 10.15 14.62 25.58
N LEU A 578 8.88 14.87 25.89
CA LEU A 578 8.06 14.01 26.76
C LEU A 578 7.46 12.78 26.06
N ILE A 579 7.11 12.89 24.76
CA ILE A 579 6.42 11.81 24.03
C ILE A 579 7.28 11.25 22.91
N ILE A 580 7.84 12.11 22.04
CA ILE A 580 8.52 11.65 20.82
C ILE A 580 9.90 11.05 21.14
N THR A 581 10.63 11.64 22.08
CA THR A 581 12.00 11.19 22.40
C THR A 581 12.02 9.83 23.14
N PRO A 582 11.17 9.58 24.15
CA PRO A 582 11.06 8.27 24.78
C PRO A 582 10.42 7.23 23.85
N PHE A 583 9.48 7.62 22.98
CA PHE A 583 8.88 6.72 21.98
C PHE A 583 9.89 6.34 20.89
N ALA A 584 10.69 7.28 20.38
CA ALA A 584 11.77 7.03 19.44
C ALA A 584 12.93 6.25 20.07
N GLN A 585 13.25 6.49 21.35
CA GLN A 585 14.21 5.68 22.12
C GLN A 585 13.67 4.27 22.39
N ARG A 586 12.38 4.11 22.74
CA ARG A 586 11.73 2.78 22.88
C ARG A 586 11.73 2.03 21.55
N GLN A 587 11.39 2.68 20.44
CA GLN A 587 11.45 2.05 19.12
C GLN A 587 12.88 1.68 18.73
N ARG A 588 13.89 2.54 18.96
CA ARG A 588 15.31 2.19 18.76
C ARG A 588 15.78 1.07 19.68
N HIS A 589 15.30 1.01 20.92
CA HIS A 589 15.65 -0.04 21.87
C HIS A 589 14.97 -1.37 21.54
N LEU A 590 13.72 -1.34 21.07
CA LEU A 590 13.00 -2.50 20.53
C LEU A 590 13.64 -3.01 19.23
N LEU A 591 14.02 -2.11 18.31
CA LEU A 591 14.79 -2.45 17.11
C LEU A 591 16.16 -3.05 17.47
N LYS A 592 16.90 -2.49 18.44
CA LYS A 592 18.16 -3.06 18.92
C LYS A 592 17.97 -4.44 19.57
N LYS A 593 16.93 -4.63 20.38
CA LYS A 593 16.60 -5.95 20.96
C LYS A 593 16.21 -6.97 19.89
N SER A 594 15.45 -6.57 18.86
CA SER A 594 15.11 -7.43 17.73
C SER A 594 16.34 -7.79 16.89
N VAL A 595 17.26 -6.86 16.65
CA VAL A 595 18.53 -7.12 15.94
C VAL A 595 19.46 -8.02 16.75
N VAL A 596 19.53 -7.85 18.09
CA VAL A 596 20.32 -8.73 18.97
C VAL A 596 19.71 -10.13 19.05
N LYS A 597 18.38 -10.24 19.13
CA LYS A 597 17.66 -11.54 19.12
C LYS A 597 17.79 -12.25 17.76
N PHE A 598 17.81 -11.49 16.66
CA PHE A 598 18.05 -12.01 15.31
C PHE A 598 19.50 -12.48 15.12
N LYS A 599 20.49 -11.74 15.64
CA LYS A 599 21.89 -12.17 15.66
C LYS A 599 22.09 -13.42 16.53
N TYR A 600 21.49 -13.46 17.72
CA TYR A 600 21.59 -14.61 18.63
C TYR A 600 20.97 -15.89 18.04
N ASN A 601 19.85 -15.76 17.32
CA ASN A 601 19.24 -16.88 16.60
C ASN A 601 20.05 -17.32 15.37
N MET A 602 20.73 -16.40 14.67
CA MET A 602 21.64 -16.75 13.57
C MET A 602 22.91 -17.47 14.06
N THR A 603 23.43 -17.14 15.24
CA THR A 603 24.59 -17.85 15.81
C THR A 603 24.21 -19.27 16.26
N LYS A 604 22.96 -19.50 16.68
CA LYS A 604 22.44 -20.84 17.00
C LYS A 604 22.11 -21.71 15.77
N LEU A 605 21.96 -21.11 14.59
CA LEU A 605 21.73 -21.82 13.32
C LEU A 605 23.04 -22.10 12.54
N ARG A 606 24.19 -21.67 13.08
CA ARG A 606 25.53 -21.94 12.54
C ARG A 606 26.39 -22.83 13.44
N GLY A 607 25.81 -23.39 14.51
CA GLY A 607 26.43 -24.37 15.39
C GLY A 607 25.92 -25.76 15.12
#